data_AF-A0A9P6VEE9-F1
#
_entry.id   AF-A0A9P6VEE9-F1
#
_cell.length_a   1.000
_cell.length_b   1.000
_cell.length_c   1.000
_cell.angle_alpha   90.00
_cell.angle_beta   90.00
_cell.angle_gamma   90.00
#
_symmetry.space_group_name_H-M   'P 1'
#
loop_
_entity.id
_entity.type
_entity.pdbx_description
1 polymer ?
#
loop_
_entity_poly.entity_id
_entity_poly.type
_entity_poly.pdbx_seq_one_letter_code
_entity_poly.pdbx_strand_id
1 'polypeptide(L)'
;MGRWGEGFFEGDDDLDISYYISQDAGIELYHYEVEQNPELDFGGKGLEATRDHLNNVVLSQLFRQYSTQKDFHYGTATKELSLTFLAALAMRVGATIQPECMEILHELYKTIPVSPKYSLPLFDSGFRGPMERQFEIALTHYKNDGTPHNFFAPRCALLGCDKSDADLLDGQKLMKCGKCKERRECQTGDWKSHKKVCETPEERHAALKGAGGFMSLNV
;
A
#
# COMPACT_ATOMS: atom_id res chain seq x y z
N MET A 1 -18.62 2.35 -13.64
CA MET A 1 -18.51 3.09 -12.37
C MET A 1 -17.02 3.27 -12.11
N GLY A 2 -16.56 4.43 -11.63
CA GLY A 2 -15.13 4.61 -11.35
C GLY A 2 -14.68 3.70 -10.22
N ARG A 3 -13.44 3.20 -10.26
CA ARG A 3 -12.84 2.42 -9.16
C ARG A 3 -12.82 3.27 -7.88
N TRP A 4 -13.20 2.66 -6.78
CA TRP A 4 -13.22 3.27 -5.44
C TRP A 4 -11.87 3.03 -4.76
N GLY A 5 -11.52 3.82 -3.75
CA GLY A 5 -10.22 3.70 -3.09
C GLY A 5 -9.07 4.44 -3.78
N GLU A 6 -8.11 4.84 -2.97
CA GLU A 6 -6.93 5.62 -3.36
C GLU A 6 -5.63 4.86 -3.05
N GLY A 7 -5.65 3.89 -2.12
CA GLY A 7 -4.52 3.04 -1.76
C GLY A 7 -4.55 1.65 -2.39
N PHE A 8 -3.52 0.85 -2.11
CA PHE A 8 -3.49 -0.56 -2.50
C PHE A 8 -4.70 -1.31 -1.93
N PHE A 9 -5.27 -2.23 -2.74
CA PHE A 9 -6.31 -3.17 -2.28
C PHE A 9 -7.65 -2.52 -1.90
N GLU A 10 -7.87 -1.25 -2.26
CA GLU A 10 -9.11 -0.52 -1.94
C GLU A 10 -10.13 -0.50 -3.09
N GLY A 11 -9.70 -0.72 -4.34
CA GLY A 11 -10.56 -0.67 -5.52
C GLY A 11 -10.77 -2.01 -6.20
N ASP A 12 -11.89 -2.15 -6.92
CA ASP A 12 -12.27 -3.40 -7.60
C ASP A 12 -11.14 -3.96 -8.50
N ASP A 13 -10.48 -3.12 -9.31
CA ASP A 13 -9.37 -3.56 -10.16
C ASP A 13 -8.17 -4.08 -9.34
N ASP A 14 -7.92 -3.53 -8.13
CA ASP A 14 -6.88 -4.04 -7.24
C ASP A 14 -7.17 -5.49 -6.83
N LEU A 15 -8.46 -5.78 -6.57
CA LEU A 15 -8.95 -7.09 -6.15
C LEU A 15 -8.83 -8.09 -7.28
N ASP A 16 -9.24 -7.70 -8.48
CA ASP A 16 -9.12 -8.54 -9.67
C ASP A 16 -7.65 -8.88 -9.96
N ILE A 17 -6.74 -7.90 -9.92
CA ILE A 17 -5.29 -8.14 -10.08
C ILE A 17 -4.79 -9.09 -9.00
N SER A 18 -5.17 -8.86 -7.73
CA SER A 18 -4.75 -9.71 -6.61
C SER A 18 -5.26 -11.14 -6.75
N TYR A 19 -6.47 -11.32 -7.27
CA TYR A 19 -7.08 -12.61 -7.55
C TYR A 19 -6.32 -13.35 -8.64
N TYR A 20 -5.99 -12.71 -9.77
CA TYR A 20 -5.19 -13.34 -10.82
C TYR A 20 -3.79 -13.72 -10.33
N ILE A 21 -3.13 -12.85 -9.55
CA ILE A 21 -1.83 -13.18 -8.95
C ILE A 21 -1.95 -14.37 -7.99
N SER A 22 -3.04 -14.47 -7.24
CA SER A 22 -3.30 -15.61 -6.35
C SER A 22 -3.48 -16.92 -7.13
N GLN A 23 -4.17 -16.87 -8.28
CA GLN A 23 -4.28 -18.03 -9.17
C GLN A 23 -2.92 -18.47 -9.71
N ASP A 24 -2.11 -17.53 -10.19
CA ASP A 24 -0.76 -17.82 -10.69
C ASP A 24 0.16 -18.36 -9.60
N ALA A 25 0.04 -17.84 -8.38
CA ALA A 25 0.74 -18.34 -7.22
C ALA A 25 0.25 -19.73 -6.78
N GLY A 26 -0.94 -20.15 -7.19
CA GLY A 26 -1.57 -21.39 -6.72
C GLY A 26 -1.96 -21.34 -5.23
N ILE A 27 -2.09 -20.13 -4.66
CA ILE A 27 -2.49 -19.90 -3.27
C ILE A 27 -3.16 -18.55 -3.13
N GLU A 28 -4.17 -18.46 -2.25
CA GLU A 28 -4.90 -17.22 -1.99
C GLU A 28 -4.02 -16.20 -1.23
N LEU A 29 -3.79 -15.03 -1.82
CA LEU A 29 -2.92 -13.98 -1.26
C LEU A 29 -3.69 -12.78 -0.69
N TYR A 30 -4.95 -12.59 -1.08
CA TYR A 30 -5.70 -11.39 -0.70
C TYR A 30 -6.38 -11.49 0.67
N HIS A 31 -6.75 -12.70 1.11
CA HIS A 31 -7.61 -12.92 2.29
C HIS A 31 -6.89 -13.18 3.63
N TYR A 32 -5.62 -12.81 3.80
CA TYR A 32 -4.89 -13.16 5.03
C TYR A 32 -5.30 -12.33 6.27
N GLU A 33 -5.99 -11.19 6.11
CA GLU A 33 -6.52 -10.41 7.25
C GLU A 33 -7.62 -11.16 8.02
N VAL A 34 -8.13 -12.25 7.45
CA VAL A 34 -9.17 -13.10 8.04
C VAL A 34 -8.66 -13.92 9.23
N GLU A 35 -7.35 -13.97 9.51
CA GLU A 35 -6.86 -14.57 10.77
C GLU A 35 -7.34 -13.82 12.03
N GLN A 36 -7.89 -12.61 11.91
CA GLN A 36 -8.60 -11.95 13.04
C GLN A 36 -10.01 -12.51 13.28
N ASN A 37 -10.56 -13.29 12.35
CA ASN A 37 -11.86 -13.95 12.49
C ASN A 37 -11.80 -15.42 12.03
N PRO A 38 -11.45 -16.37 12.93
CA PRO A 38 -11.27 -17.78 12.60
C PRO A 38 -12.54 -18.50 12.14
N GLU A 39 -13.71 -17.85 12.19
CA GLU A 39 -14.98 -18.44 11.76
C GLU A 39 -15.21 -18.35 10.24
N LEU A 40 -14.40 -17.57 9.52
CA LEU A 40 -14.51 -17.39 8.08
C LEU A 40 -13.38 -18.13 7.35
N ASP A 41 -13.54 -19.43 7.15
CA ASP A 41 -12.63 -20.23 6.33
C ASP A 41 -12.86 -19.94 4.84
N PHE A 42 -12.15 -18.95 4.31
CA PHE A 42 -12.11 -18.65 2.87
C PHE A 42 -11.08 -19.53 2.11
N GLY A 43 -10.64 -20.66 2.67
CA GLY A 43 -9.74 -21.59 1.98
C GLY A 43 -8.26 -21.17 1.94
N GLY A 44 -7.87 -20.17 2.72
CA GLY A 44 -6.48 -19.82 2.92
C GLY A 44 -5.73 -20.88 3.74
N LYS A 45 -4.46 -21.14 3.43
CA LYS A 45 -3.63 -22.10 4.21
C LYS A 45 -3.05 -21.51 5.52
N GLY A 46 -3.42 -20.27 5.84
CA GLY A 46 -2.81 -19.48 6.91
C GLY A 46 -1.53 -18.74 6.47
N LEU A 47 -1.16 -17.71 7.23
CA LEU A 47 -0.06 -16.80 6.92
C LEU A 47 1.28 -17.51 6.72
N GLU A 48 1.63 -18.43 7.64
CA GLU A 48 2.90 -19.17 7.59
C GLU A 48 2.98 -20.08 6.37
N ALA A 49 1.93 -20.86 6.11
CA ALA A 49 1.90 -21.76 4.95
C ALA A 49 1.91 -21.00 3.62
N THR A 50 1.22 -19.85 3.55
CA THR A 50 1.27 -18.98 2.37
C THR A 50 2.66 -18.41 2.14
N ARG A 51 3.32 -17.94 3.21
CA ARG A 51 4.70 -17.45 3.15
C ARG A 51 5.66 -18.53 2.70
N ASP A 52 5.59 -19.72 3.29
CA ASP A 52 6.47 -20.84 2.96
C ASP A 52 6.29 -21.28 1.50
N HIS A 53 5.04 -21.32 1.02
CA HIS A 53 4.74 -21.61 -0.38
C HIS A 53 5.38 -20.60 -1.33
N LEU A 54 5.25 -19.29 -1.05
CA LEU A 54 5.87 -18.24 -1.85
C LEU A 54 7.41 -18.31 -1.81
N ASN A 55 7.99 -18.56 -0.64
CA ASN A 55 9.43 -18.68 -0.44
C ASN A 55 10.01 -19.92 -1.10
N ASN A 56 9.20 -20.95 -1.35
CA ASN A 56 9.59 -22.15 -2.07
C ASN A 56 9.59 -21.93 -3.59
N VAL A 57 10.42 -20.98 -4.04
CA VAL A 57 10.70 -20.65 -5.45
C VAL A 57 9.54 -19.99 -6.22
N VAL A 58 8.29 -20.20 -5.81
CA VAL A 58 7.08 -19.67 -6.48
C VAL A 58 7.18 -18.17 -6.70
N LEU A 59 7.50 -17.39 -5.68
CA LEU A 59 7.58 -15.93 -5.80
C LEU A 59 8.62 -15.49 -6.83
N SER A 60 9.83 -16.08 -6.78
CA SER A 60 10.90 -15.76 -7.74
C SER A 60 10.56 -16.15 -9.17
N GLN A 61 9.80 -17.23 -9.37
CA GLN A 61 9.30 -17.64 -10.69
C GLN A 61 8.28 -16.65 -11.22
N LEU A 62 7.33 -16.20 -10.39
CA LEU A 62 6.35 -15.19 -10.79
C LEU A 62 7.00 -13.86 -11.16
N PHE A 63 7.99 -13.40 -10.38
CA PHE A 63 8.77 -12.21 -10.74
C PHE A 63 9.44 -12.34 -12.10
N ARG A 64 10.07 -13.48 -12.39
CA ARG A 64 10.71 -13.74 -13.69
C ARG A 64 9.67 -13.82 -14.81
N GLN A 65 8.55 -14.50 -14.58
CA GLN A 65 7.49 -14.64 -15.56
C GLN A 65 6.92 -13.26 -15.92
N TYR A 66 6.52 -12.48 -14.92
CA TYR A 66 5.90 -11.17 -15.13
C TYR A 66 6.88 -10.19 -15.77
N SER A 67 8.16 -10.19 -15.36
CA SER A 67 9.16 -9.28 -15.93
C SER A 67 9.52 -9.58 -17.39
N THR A 68 9.37 -10.83 -17.85
CA THR A 68 9.77 -11.26 -19.20
C THR A 68 8.60 -11.39 -20.19
N GLN A 69 7.37 -11.49 -19.69
CA GLN A 69 6.19 -11.64 -20.53
C GLN A 69 5.88 -10.34 -21.28
N LYS A 70 5.87 -10.42 -22.62
CA LYS A 70 5.64 -9.28 -23.50
C LYS A 70 4.17 -8.84 -23.54
N ASP A 71 3.26 -9.81 -23.47
CA ASP A 71 1.82 -9.61 -23.53
C ASP A 71 1.19 -9.91 -22.16
N PHE A 72 1.63 -9.16 -21.15
CA PHE A 72 1.14 -9.30 -19.78
C PHE A 72 0.01 -8.31 -19.53
N HIS A 73 -1.22 -8.79 -19.41
CA HIS A 73 -2.40 -7.96 -19.13
C HIS A 73 -3.34 -8.67 -18.15
N TYR A 74 -3.45 -8.14 -16.94
CA TYR A 74 -4.55 -8.43 -16.03
C TYR A 74 -5.54 -7.27 -16.06
N GLY A 75 -6.57 -7.41 -16.89
CA GLY A 75 -7.50 -6.32 -17.17
C GLY A 75 -6.77 -5.11 -17.75
N THR A 76 -6.79 -4.00 -17.02
CA THR A 76 -6.16 -2.72 -17.39
C THR A 76 -4.75 -2.55 -16.83
N ALA A 77 -4.26 -3.50 -16.02
CA ALA A 77 -2.98 -3.42 -15.35
C ALA A 77 -1.80 -3.58 -16.33
N THR A 78 -0.82 -2.70 -16.19
CA THR A 78 0.48 -2.85 -16.85
C THR A 78 1.30 -3.93 -16.16
N LYS A 79 2.35 -4.39 -16.84
CA LYS A 79 3.35 -5.29 -16.26
C LYS A 79 4.00 -4.68 -15.00
N GLU A 80 4.33 -3.39 -15.06
CA GLU A 80 4.95 -2.62 -13.99
C GLU A 80 4.06 -2.60 -12.74
N LEU A 81 2.78 -2.30 -12.96
CA LEU A 81 1.78 -2.28 -11.89
C LEU A 81 1.57 -3.68 -11.31
N SER A 82 1.51 -4.70 -12.15
CA SER A 82 1.30 -6.08 -11.71
C SER A 82 2.46 -6.65 -10.90
N LEU A 83 3.70 -6.33 -11.28
CA LEU A 83 4.89 -6.62 -10.46
C LEU A 83 4.84 -5.91 -9.10
N THR A 84 4.32 -4.69 -9.08
CA THR A 84 4.12 -3.94 -7.84
C THR A 84 3.06 -4.59 -6.95
N PHE A 85 1.94 -5.07 -7.51
CA PHE A 85 0.96 -5.84 -6.74
C PHE A 85 1.52 -7.17 -6.22
N LEU A 86 2.27 -7.90 -7.05
CA LEU A 86 2.93 -9.13 -6.63
C LEU A 86 3.84 -8.88 -5.42
N ALA A 87 4.66 -7.82 -5.49
CA ALA A 87 5.52 -7.41 -4.39
C ALA A 87 4.71 -7.01 -3.15
N ALA A 88 3.66 -6.19 -3.30
CA ALA A 88 2.84 -5.75 -2.19
C ALA A 88 2.14 -6.92 -1.49
N LEU A 89 1.61 -7.89 -2.23
CA LEU A 89 1.03 -9.13 -1.70
C LEU A 89 2.07 -9.98 -0.98
N ALA A 90 3.26 -10.14 -1.55
CA ALA A 90 4.37 -10.86 -0.93
C ALA A 90 4.80 -10.20 0.40
N MET A 91 4.95 -8.87 0.41
CA MET A 91 5.27 -8.10 1.62
C MET A 91 4.18 -8.26 2.69
N ARG A 92 2.91 -8.23 2.28
CA ARG A 92 1.75 -8.40 3.15
C ARG A 92 1.75 -9.73 3.91
N VAL A 93 2.27 -10.80 3.30
CA VAL A 93 2.40 -12.11 3.97
C VAL A 93 3.77 -12.35 4.62
N GLY A 94 4.71 -11.41 4.44
CA GLY A 94 6.09 -11.52 4.95
C GLY A 94 6.97 -12.46 4.13
N ALA A 95 6.68 -12.66 2.84
CA ALA A 95 7.50 -13.50 1.97
C ALA A 95 8.84 -12.83 1.62
N THR A 96 9.91 -13.61 1.56
CA THR A 96 11.25 -13.13 1.28
C THR A 96 11.39 -12.81 -0.20
N ILE A 97 11.52 -11.53 -0.52
CA ILE A 97 11.78 -11.04 -1.88
C ILE A 97 13.30 -11.04 -2.09
N GLN A 98 13.75 -11.62 -3.20
CA GLN A 98 15.17 -11.66 -3.54
C GLN A 98 15.73 -10.25 -3.75
N PRO A 99 17.00 -9.96 -3.36
CA PRO A 99 17.60 -8.64 -3.50
C PRO A 99 17.52 -8.07 -4.93
N GLU A 100 17.72 -8.92 -5.94
CA GLU A 100 17.65 -8.53 -7.35
C GLU A 100 16.24 -8.07 -7.74
N CYS A 101 15.22 -8.71 -7.17
CA CYS A 101 13.83 -8.29 -7.38
C CYS A 101 13.53 -6.96 -6.66
N MET A 102 14.08 -6.74 -5.46
CA MET A 102 13.93 -5.47 -4.73
C MET A 102 14.57 -4.30 -5.49
N GLU A 103 15.75 -4.48 -6.07
CA GLU A 103 16.40 -3.47 -6.91
C GLU A 103 15.56 -3.12 -8.14
N ILE A 104 15.01 -4.14 -8.81
CA ILE A 104 14.08 -3.93 -9.94
C ILE A 104 12.87 -3.13 -9.47
N LEU A 105 12.26 -3.50 -8.35
CA LEU A 105 11.07 -2.81 -7.83
C LEU A 105 11.35 -1.33 -7.55
N HIS A 106 12.49 -0.99 -6.95
CA HIS A 106 12.91 0.40 -6.67
C HIS A 106 13.02 1.28 -7.90
N GLU A 107 13.35 0.72 -9.07
CA GLU A 107 13.40 1.48 -10.32
C GLU A 107 12.07 1.44 -11.06
N LEU A 108 11.38 0.29 -11.03
CA LEU A 108 10.14 0.04 -11.74
C LEU A 108 9.01 0.95 -11.26
N TYR A 109 8.81 1.10 -9.95
CA TYR A 109 7.64 1.82 -9.43
C TYR A 109 7.61 3.28 -9.86
N LYS A 110 8.78 3.91 -10.01
CA LYS A 110 8.94 5.29 -10.48
C LYS A 110 8.47 5.52 -11.92
N THR A 111 8.33 4.44 -12.69
CA THR A 111 7.88 4.50 -14.09
C THR A 111 6.36 4.42 -14.23
N ILE A 112 5.65 4.06 -13.15
CA ILE A 112 4.20 3.88 -13.16
C ILE A 112 3.54 5.27 -13.07
N PRO A 113 2.62 5.62 -13.99
CA PRO A 113 1.91 6.89 -13.94
C PRO A 113 1.10 7.04 -12.65
N VAL A 114 1.07 8.23 -12.08
CA VAL A 114 0.29 8.53 -10.86
C VAL A 114 -0.90 9.41 -11.20
N SER A 115 -2.10 8.89 -10.96
CA SER A 115 -3.36 9.62 -11.08
C SER A 115 -3.75 10.20 -9.72
N PRO A 116 -3.80 11.54 -9.55
CA PRO A 116 -3.92 12.13 -8.21
C PRO A 116 -5.26 11.88 -7.52
N LYS A 117 -6.33 11.52 -8.25
CA LYS A 117 -7.66 11.24 -7.69
C LYS A 117 -8.45 10.24 -8.54
N TYR A 118 -9.10 10.74 -9.59
CA TYR A 118 -9.96 9.95 -10.47
C TYR A 118 -9.20 9.57 -11.73
N SER A 119 -9.23 8.28 -12.07
CA SER A 119 -8.95 7.81 -13.41
C SER A 119 -10.20 7.19 -14.01
N LEU A 120 -10.38 7.37 -15.31
CA LEU A 120 -11.42 6.65 -16.06
C LEU A 120 -11.07 5.17 -16.05
N PRO A 121 -12.04 4.25 -15.89
CA PRO A 121 -11.77 2.81 -15.83
C PRO A 121 -10.92 2.28 -17.00
N LEU A 122 -11.09 2.83 -18.20
CA LEU A 122 -10.33 2.42 -19.39
C LEU A 122 -8.85 2.87 -19.40
N PHE A 123 -8.47 3.80 -18.52
CA PHE A 123 -7.13 4.38 -18.44
C PHE A 123 -6.52 4.26 -17.05
N ASP A 124 -7.03 3.32 -16.25
CA ASP A 124 -6.64 3.16 -14.85
C ASP A 124 -5.48 2.18 -14.66
N SER A 125 -4.40 2.43 -15.40
CA SER A 125 -3.25 1.53 -15.51
C SER A 125 -2.07 1.90 -14.60
N GLY A 126 -2.28 2.81 -13.64
CA GLY A 126 -1.23 3.38 -12.82
C GLY A 126 -1.56 3.45 -11.33
N PHE A 127 -0.68 4.11 -10.58
CA PHE A 127 -0.92 4.40 -9.17
C PHE A 127 -2.02 5.45 -9.00
N ARG A 128 -2.72 5.38 -7.87
CA ARG A 128 -3.70 6.39 -7.46
C ARG A 128 -3.18 7.16 -6.26
N GLY A 129 -3.38 8.47 -6.24
CA GLY A 129 -3.08 9.37 -5.12
C GLY A 129 -1.93 8.91 -4.20
N PRO A 130 -2.24 8.33 -3.03
CA PRO A 130 -1.28 7.87 -2.03
C PRO A 130 -0.61 6.52 -2.32
N MET A 131 -1.08 5.71 -3.27
CA MET A 131 -0.60 4.35 -3.56
C MET A 131 0.90 4.31 -3.89
N GLU A 132 1.39 5.24 -4.70
CA GLU A 132 2.83 5.34 -5.02
C GLU A 132 3.65 5.50 -3.72
N ARG A 133 3.25 6.45 -2.88
CA ARG A 133 3.91 6.71 -1.60
C ARG A 133 3.78 5.53 -0.64
N GLN A 134 2.64 4.85 -0.61
CA GLN A 134 2.47 3.62 0.17
C GLN A 134 3.49 2.56 -0.26
N PHE A 135 3.71 2.40 -1.57
CA PHE A 135 4.68 1.44 -2.08
C PHE A 135 6.13 1.84 -1.77
N GLU A 136 6.47 3.12 -1.95
CA GLU A 136 7.80 3.64 -1.62
C GLU A 136 8.14 3.41 -0.14
N ILE A 137 7.18 3.66 0.75
CA ILE A 137 7.32 3.39 2.18
C ILE A 137 7.47 1.90 2.43
N ALA A 138 6.69 1.06 1.75
CA ALA A 138 6.80 -0.39 1.88
C ALA A 138 8.19 -0.88 1.47
N LEU A 139 8.72 -0.44 0.33
CA LEU A 139 10.07 -0.78 -0.11
C LEU A 139 11.13 -0.34 0.91
N THR A 140 10.96 0.82 1.54
CA THR A 140 11.90 1.37 2.51
C THR A 140 11.87 0.63 3.86
N HIS A 141 10.68 0.26 4.32
CA HIS A 141 10.47 -0.27 5.67
C HIS A 141 10.23 -1.77 5.72
N TYR A 142 10.12 -2.44 4.58
CA TYR A 142 9.94 -3.88 4.56
C TYR A 142 11.20 -4.60 5.02
N LYS A 143 11.10 -5.29 6.17
CA LYS A 143 12.22 -5.97 6.83
C LYS A 143 12.74 -7.18 6.05
N ASN A 144 11.90 -7.78 5.21
CA ASN A 144 12.22 -8.95 4.41
C ASN A 144 12.71 -10.17 5.23
N ASP A 145 12.29 -10.26 6.49
CA ASP A 145 12.74 -11.23 7.49
C ASP A 145 11.65 -12.23 7.91
N GLY A 146 10.55 -12.30 7.16
CA GLY A 146 9.35 -13.03 7.54
C GLY A 146 8.27 -12.15 8.16
N THR A 147 8.56 -10.91 8.56
CA THR A 147 7.57 -10.01 9.16
C THR A 147 6.60 -9.46 8.10
N PRO A 148 5.28 -9.69 8.23
CA PRO A 148 4.26 -9.06 7.39
C PRO A 148 4.34 -7.54 7.37
N HIS A 149 4.16 -6.93 6.19
CA HIS A 149 4.04 -5.49 6.03
C HIS A 149 2.57 -5.03 6.07
N ASN A 150 2.28 -4.03 6.88
CA ASN A 150 0.96 -3.41 6.93
C ASN A 150 0.95 -2.07 6.16
N PHE A 151 0.34 -2.08 4.97
CA PHE A 151 0.20 -0.91 4.09
C PHE A 151 -0.71 0.18 4.69
N PHE A 152 -1.63 -0.20 5.58
CA PHE A 152 -2.59 0.69 6.23
C PHE A 152 -2.16 1.09 7.64
N ALA A 153 -0.94 0.71 8.06
CA ALA A 153 -0.45 1.08 9.38
C ALA A 153 -0.43 2.61 9.52
N PRO A 154 -0.87 3.14 10.68
CA PRO A 154 -0.72 4.56 10.94
C PRO A 154 0.78 4.89 11.03
N ARG A 155 1.21 5.92 10.28
CA ARG A 155 2.61 6.32 10.16
C ARG A 155 2.85 7.71 10.71
N CYS A 156 4.12 8.00 11.00
CA CYS A 156 4.59 9.31 11.40
C CYS A 156 4.28 10.34 10.30
N ALA A 157 3.56 11.41 10.64
CA ALA A 157 3.20 12.47 9.70
C ALA A 157 4.37 13.41 9.30
N LEU A 158 5.58 13.16 9.82
CA LEU A 158 6.77 13.87 9.36
C LEU A 158 7.21 13.33 8.00
N LEU A 159 7.32 14.22 7.02
CA LEU A 159 7.81 13.89 5.68
C LEU A 159 9.19 13.22 5.75
N GLY A 160 9.32 12.02 5.19
CA GLY A 160 10.56 11.24 5.15
C GLY A 160 10.86 10.44 6.43
N CYS A 161 9.97 10.46 7.43
CA CYS A 161 10.08 9.55 8.57
C CYS A 161 9.36 8.24 8.28
N ASP A 162 8.07 8.32 7.94
CA ASP A 162 7.19 7.24 7.47
C ASP A 162 7.15 5.94 8.31
N LYS A 163 7.82 5.94 9.46
CA LYS A 163 7.78 4.88 10.47
C LYS A 163 6.39 4.68 11.04
N SER A 164 6.03 3.43 11.19
CA SER A 164 4.86 2.93 11.90
C SER A 164 5.24 2.50 13.32
N ASP A 165 4.24 2.16 14.15
CA ASP A 165 4.49 1.59 15.49
C ASP A 165 5.38 0.32 15.44
N ALA A 166 5.34 -0.45 14.34
CA ALA A 166 6.15 -1.67 14.14
C ALA A 166 7.62 -1.42 13.78
N ASP A 167 7.95 -0.16 13.45
CA ASP A 167 9.32 0.29 13.14
C ASP A 167 10.02 0.90 14.37
N LEU A 168 9.30 1.04 15.48
CA LEU A 168 9.82 1.58 16.73
C LEU A 168 10.44 0.47 17.60
N LEU A 169 11.24 0.87 18.58
CA LEU A 169 11.75 -0.06 19.60
C LEU A 169 10.60 -0.65 20.42
N ASP A 170 10.78 -1.87 20.92
CA ASP A 170 9.75 -2.62 21.65
C ASP A 170 9.05 -1.77 22.72
N GLY A 171 7.72 -1.70 22.62
CA GLY A 171 6.86 -0.97 23.55
C GLY A 171 6.68 0.52 23.25
N GLN A 172 7.41 1.09 22.29
CA GLN A 172 7.18 2.46 21.84
C GLN A 172 5.96 2.55 20.91
N LYS A 173 5.28 3.69 20.94
CA LYS A 173 4.15 4.01 20.07
C LYS A 173 4.27 5.43 19.55
N LEU A 174 3.81 5.66 18.33
CA LEU A 174 3.66 6.97 17.75
C LEU A 174 2.71 7.79 18.62
N MET A 175 3.24 8.88 19.18
CA MET A 175 2.47 9.80 20.00
C MET A 175 1.58 10.66 19.11
N LYS A 176 0.38 10.98 19.58
CA LYS A 176 -0.52 11.91 18.88
C LYS A 176 -0.22 13.34 19.33
N CYS A 177 -0.17 14.28 18.39
CA CYS A 177 -0.10 15.70 18.69
C CYS A 177 -1.33 16.11 19.51
N GLY A 178 -1.12 16.78 20.64
CA GLY A 178 -2.21 17.21 21.52
C GLY A 178 -3.24 18.11 20.84
N LYS A 179 -2.82 18.92 19.85
CA LYS A 179 -3.67 19.86 19.11
C LYS A 179 -4.34 19.21 17.90
N CYS A 180 -3.58 18.77 16.89
CA CYS A 180 -4.15 18.23 15.64
C CYS A 180 -4.51 16.74 15.67
N LYS A 181 -4.12 16.01 16.74
CA LYS A 181 -4.33 14.57 16.92
C LYS A 181 -3.62 13.64 15.91
N GLU A 182 -2.79 14.17 15.02
CA GLU A 182 -1.96 13.38 14.10
C GLU A 182 -0.81 12.68 14.83
N ARG A 183 -0.43 11.48 14.36
CA ARG A 183 0.63 10.65 14.94
C ARG A 183 2.00 11.07 14.46
N ARG A 184 2.96 11.25 15.39
CA ARG A 184 4.34 11.64 15.12
C ARG A 184 5.29 11.02 16.14
N GLU A 185 6.35 10.37 15.68
CA GLU A 185 7.50 10.00 16.51
C GLU A 185 8.39 11.22 16.76
N CYS A 186 8.63 11.99 15.69
CA CYS A 186 9.60 13.09 15.65
C CYS A 186 9.00 14.45 16.07
N GLN A 187 8.04 14.47 17.00
CA GLN A 187 7.30 15.69 17.34
C GLN A 187 8.21 16.84 17.77
N THR A 188 9.26 16.55 18.54
CA THR A 188 10.23 17.55 19.01
C THR A 188 11.14 18.05 17.91
N GLY A 189 11.60 17.17 17.02
CA GLY A 189 12.45 17.52 15.88
C GLY A 189 11.74 18.38 14.83
N ASP A 190 10.46 18.13 14.59
CA ASP A 190 9.67 18.80 13.55
C ASP A 190 8.78 19.95 14.06
N TRP A 191 8.81 20.26 15.37
CA TRP A 191 7.88 21.23 15.96
C TRP A 191 7.91 22.61 15.27
N LYS A 192 9.09 23.06 14.82
CA LYS A 192 9.26 24.37 14.16
C LYS A 192 8.48 24.49 12.85
N SER A 193 8.42 23.43 12.06
CA SER A 193 7.67 23.31 10.81
C SER A 193 6.20 23.01 11.11
N HIS A 194 5.95 22.01 11.95
CA HIS A 194 4.60 21.56 12.27
C HIS A 194 3.72 22.65 12.86
N LYS A 195 4.23 23.46 13.79
CA LYS A 195 3.42 24.51 14.45
C LYS A 195 2.77 25.49 13.47
N LYS A 196 3.32 25.64 12.26
CA LYS A 196 2.79 26.53 11.22
C LYS A 196 1.54 25.96 10.53
N VAL A 197 1.40 24.63 10.54
CA VAL A 197 0.30 23.88 9.89
C VAL A 197 -0.54 23.09 10.89
N CYS A 198 -0.25 23.23 12.20
CA CYS A 198 -0.90 22.50 13.26
C CYS A 198 -2.25 23.16 13.60
N GLU A 199 -3.32 22.56 13.08
CA GLU A 199 -4.70 22.97 13.29
C GLU A 199 -5.48 21.88 14.03
N THR A 200 -6.41 22.29 14.87
CA THR A 200 -7.37 21.37 15.51
C THR A 200 -8.29 20.74 14.47
N PRO A 201 -8.85 19.55 14.74
CA PRO A 201 -9.87 18.95 13.87
C PRO A 201 -11.04 19.90 13.56
N GLU A 202 -11.44 20.73 14.52
CA GLU A 202 -12.50 21.72 14.39
C GLU A 202 -12.10 22.86 13.44
N GLU A 203 -10.90 23.42 13.59
CA GLU A 203 -10.34 24.46 12.68
C GLU A 203 -10.29 23.94 11.24
N ARG A 204 -9.79 22.71 11.04
CA ARG A 204 -9.71 22.06 9.72
C ARG A 204 -11.08 21.88 9.09
N HIS A 205 -12.06 21.40 9.86
CA HIS A 205 -13.41 21.20 9.37
C HIS A 205 -14.12 22.52 9.04
N ALA A 206 -13.87 23.58 9.81
CA ALA A 206 -14.36 24.92 9.51
C ALA A 206 -13.74 25.48 8.21
N ALA A 207 -12.45 25.28 7.98
CA ALA A 207 -11.77 25.69 6.75
C ALA A 207 -12.34 24.97 5.51
N LEU A 208 -12.59 23.67 5.61
CA LEU A 208 -13.22 22.89 4.52
C LEU A 208 -14.63 23.37 4.20
N LYS A 209 -15.44 23.68 5.23
CA LYS A 209 -16.78 24.25 5.04
C LYS A 209 -16.76 25.65 4.41
N GLY A 210 -15.77 26.48 4.76
CA GLY A 210 -15.57 27.80 4.16
C GLY A 210 -15.16 27.74 2.69
N ALA A 211 -14.37 26.72 2.31
CA ALA A 211 -13.92 26.51 0.93
C ALA A 211 -15.00 25.91 0.00
N GLY A 212 -16.03 25.26 0.56
CA GLY A 212 -17.12 24.62 -0.20
C GLY A 212 -18.23 25.55 -0.71
N GLY A 213 -18.10 26.87 -0.54
CA GLY A 213 -19.15 27.85 -0.86
C GLY A 213 -19.33 28.22 -2.35
N PHE A 214 -18.58 27.61 -3.29
CA PHE A 214 -18.65 28.04 -4.69
C PHE A 214 -18.41 26.89 -5.69
N MET A 215 -19.35 25.95 -5.78
CA MET A 215 -19.60 25.24 -7.04
C MET A 215 -21.10 24.93 -7.17
N SER A 216 -21.87 25.95 -7.54
CA SER A 216 -23.12 25.72 -8.27
C SER A 216 -22.74 25.22 -9.66
N LEU A 217 -22.77 23.90 -9.87
CA LEU A 217 -22.85 23.33 -11.20
C LEU A 217 -24.22 23.69 -11.76
N ASN A 218 -24.26 24.69 -12.66
CA ASN A 218 -25.42 24.86 -13.52
C ASN A 218 -25.49 23.65 -14.47
N VAL A 219 -26.66 23.02 -14.46
CA VAL A 219 -27.14 21.94 -15.33
C VAL A 219 -27.03 22.33 -16.80
#